data_AF-A0A7W1MDK4-F1
#
_entry.id   AF-A0A7W1MDK4-F1
#
_cell.length_a   1.000
_cell.length_b   1.000
_cell.length_c   1.000
_cell.angle_alpha   90.00
_cell.angle_beta   90.00
_cell.angle_gamma   90.00
#
_symmetry.space_group_name_H-M   'P 1'
#
loop_
_entity.id
_entity.type
_entity.pdbx_description
1 polymer ?
#
loop_
_entity_poly.entity_id
_entity_poly.type
_entity_poly.pdbx_seq_one_letter_code
_entity_poly.pdbx_strand_id
1 'polypeptide(L)'
;MMNRKLTLLILLIGLISFSFISKVPPKSPSNKHHLLLITGCARSGTTYITEVLKLGGLDIKHELIGKDGTSSWFMCIEADKVPWKNRPSATGFQFDHVFHQVRHPLKVISSVLGTEHHKAITYFSENIPEIYARDTLLVKSAKYWYYWNLYAEQKAEWRYQVEQIDSCLIEMGQRLGIVLDPAILLQVPRDSNHRKKTTNLTWAQLKQEIPANLFINIQEMTLRYGYSIID
;
A
#
# COMPACT_ATOMS: atom_id res chain seq x y z
N MET A 1 -37.98 26.11 -39.18
CA MET A 1 -38.72 25.84 -37.92
C MET A 1 -38.28 24.47 -37.42
N MET A 2 -37.20 24.38 -36.66
CA MET A 2 -37.14 24.51 -35.19
C MET A 2 -37.76 23.31 -34.47
N ASN A 3 -36.92 22.35 -34.06
CA ASN A 3 -36.97 21.77 -32.72
C ASN A 3 -35.67 21.03 -32.37
N ARG A 4 -34.69 21.80 -31.89
CA ARG A 4 -33.56 21.29 -31.11
C ARG A 4 -33.97 21.31 -29.63
N LYS A 5 -34.50 20.20 -29.13
CA LYS A 5 -34.66 19.93 -27.69
C LYS A 5 -34.48 18.43 -27.44
N LEU A 6 -33.23 18.00 -27.32
CA LEU A 6 -32.88 16.84 -26.51
C LEU A 6 -31.43 17.02 -26.01
N THR A 7 -31.26 18.13 -25.30
CA THR A 7 -30.11 18.38 -24.44
C THR A 7 -30.44 17.78 -23.08
N LEU A 8 -29.45 17.14 -22.45
CA LEU A 8 -29.41 16.84 -21.01
C LEU A 8 -30.28 15.68 -20.49
N LEU A 9 -29.90 14.44 -20.79
CA LEU A 9 -30.22 13.33 -19.90
C LEU A 9 -29.13 12.26 -19.98
N ILE A 10 -28.62 11.85 -18.82
CA ILE A 10 -27.51 10.90 -18.53
C ILE A 10 -26.24 11.63 -18.03
N LEU A 11 -26.39 12.23 -16.86
CA LEU A 11 -25.30 12.59 -15.93
C LEU A 11 -25.84 12.30 -14.53
N LEU A 12 -26.16 11.03 -14.26
CA LEU A 12 -26.80 10.60 -13.00
C LEU A 12 -26.67 9.09 -12.79
N ILE A 13 -25.44 8.58 -12.76
CA ILE A 13 -25.12 7.28 -12.15
C ILE A 13 -23.80 7.43 -11.41
N GLY A 14 -23.81 7.30 -10.08
CA GLY A 14 -22.60 6.95 -9.33
C GLY A 14 -22.16 7.84 -8.17
N LEU A 15 -23.01 8.71 -7.59
CA LEU A 15 -22.76 9.20 -6.22
C LEU A 15 -23.19 8.12 -5.23
N ILE A 16 -22.34 7.10 -5.07
CA ILE A 16 -22.44 6.19 -3.92
C ILE A 16 -21.99 6.99 -2.70
N SER A 17 -22.98 7.38 -1.90
CA SER A 17 -22.81 7.93 -0.56
C SER A 17 -22.09 6.91 0.31
N PHE A 18 -20.78 7.10 0.55
CA PHE A 18 -20.05 6.44 1.62
C PHE A 18 -20.47 7.07 2.95
N SER A 19 -21.56 6.56 3.53
CA SER A 19 -22.02 6.95 4.85
C SER A 19 -21.29 6.17 5.94
N PHE A 20 -20.70 6.93 6.86
CA PHE A 20 -20.43 6.60 8.27
C PHE A 20 -19.38 5.51 8.57
N ILE A 21 -18.11 5.92 8.53
CA ILE A 21 -17.13 5.44 9.52
C ILE A 21 -17.41 6.23 10.81
N SER A 22 -17.82 5.53 11.86
CA SER A 22 -18.00 6.09 13.19
C SER A 22 -16.67 6.68 13.69
N LYS A 23 -16.63 8.00 13.84
CA LYS A 23 -15.52 8.71 14.50
C LYS A 23 -15.55 8.38 15.99
N VAL A 24 -14.83 7.33 16.39
CA VAL A 24 -14.39 7.20 17.78
C VAL A 24 -13.49 8.42 18.07
N PRO A 25 -13.78 9.24 19.09
CA PRO A 25 -12.91 10.37 19.42
C PRO A 25 -11.54 9.83 19.85
N PRO A 26 -10.43 10.27 19.23
CA PRO A 26 -9.13 9.76 19.57
C PRO A 26 -8.82 10.08 21.03
N LYS A 27 -8.46 9.05 21.79
CA LYS A 27 -7.85 9.18 23.11
C LYS A 27 -6.63 10.09 22.95
N SER A 28 -6.58 11.21 23.69
CA SER A 28 -5.49 12.20 23.67
C SER A 28 -4.11 11.50 23.61
N PRO A 29 -3.45 11.44 22.45
CA PRO A 29 -2.23 10.69 22.33
C PRO A 29 -1.07 11.48 22.93
N SER A 30 -0.19 10.79 23.67
CA SER A 30 1.17 11.27 23.86
C SER A 30 1.80 11.41 22.48
N ASN A 31 1.87 12.61 21.91
CA ASN A 31 2.36 12.82 20.55
C ASN A 31 3.84 12.47 20.45
N LYS A 32 4.14 11.21 20.14
CA LYS A 32 5.48 10.79 19.73
C LYS A 32 5.61 11.11 18.26
N HIS A 33 6.37 12.16 17.97
CA HIS A 33 6.73 12.57 16.62
C HIS A 33 7.90 11.73 16.13
N HIS A 34 7.79 11.25 14.90
CA HIS A 34 8.82 10.52 14.17
C HIS A 34 9.01 11.15 12.80
N LEU A 35 10.19 11.00 12.21
CA LEU A 35 10.49 11.58 10.90
C LEU A 35 9.64 10.94 9.79
N LEU A 36 9.59 9.60 9.72
CA LEU A 36 9.11 8.92 8.52
C LEU A 36 8.25 7.68 8.81
N LEU A 37 7.09 7.62 8.16
CA LEU A 37 6.34 6.39 7.90
C LEU A 37 6.45 6.03 6.42
N ILE A 38 6.95 4.83 6.12
CA ILE A 38 6.75 4.19 4.82
C ILE A 38 5.60 3.19 4.93
N THR A 39 4.58 3.35 4.11
CA THR A 39 3.39 2.48 4.09
C THR A 39 3.01 2.07 2.67
N GLY A 40 2.10 1.10 2.58
CA GLY A 40 1.65 0.45 1.35
C GLY A 40 1.13 -0.94 1.64
N CYS A 41 1.06 -1.80 0.63
CA CYS A 41 0.71 -3.21 0.85
C CYS A 41 1.89 -3.99 1.44
N ALA A 42 1.59 -5.01 2.25
CA ALA A 42 2.50 -6.10 2.54
C ALA A 42 3.03 -6.69 1.23
N ARG A 43 4.22 -7.32 1.29
CA ARG A 43 4.90 -7.90 0.13
C ARG A 43 5.37 -6.90 -0.95
N SER A 44 5.25 -5.59 -0.67
CA SER A 44 5.74 -4.53 -1.55
C SER A 44 7.20 -4.14 -1.32
N GLY A 45 7.99 -4.94 -0.58
CA GLY A 45 9.42 -4.65 -0.32
C GLY A 45 9.69 -3.79 0.92
N THR A 46 8.84 -3.82 1.94
CA THR A 46 8.99 -2.98 3.15
C THR A 46 10.24 -3.31 3.98
N THR A 47 10.64 -4.59 4.02
CA THR A 47 11.93 -4.97 4.65
C THR A 47 13.12 -4.43 3.88
N TYR A 48 13.09 -4.49 2.54
CA TYR A 48 14.18 -4.01 1.69
C TYR A 48 14.45 -2.52 1.92
N ILE A 49 13.41 -1.68 1.85
CA ILE A 49 13.58 -0.24 2.07
C ILE A 49 14.02 0.09 3.51
N THR A 50 13.56 -0.71 4.49
CA THR A 50 14.00 -0.55 5.88
C THR A 50 15.52 -0.72 5.98
N GLU A 51 16.10 -1.75 5.35
CA GLU A 51 17.55 -1.96 5.39
C GLU A 51 18.31 -0.89 4.60
N VAL A 52 17.78 -0.42 3.46
CA VAL A 52 18.36 0.71 2.71
C VAL A 52 18.45 1.95 3.59
N LEU A 53 17.35 2.32 4.27
CA LEU A 53 17.34 3.52 5.12
C LEU A 53 18.18 3.39 6.38
N LYS A 54 18.27 2.18 6.95
CA LYS A 54 19.17 1.90 8.08
C LYS A 54 20.64 2.09 7.71
N LEU A 55 21.05 1.62 6.53
CA LEU A 55 22.39 1.88 6.01
C LEU A 55 22.60 3.35 5.66
N GLY A 56 21.53 4.08 5.33
CA GLY A 56 21.51 5.54 5.19
C GLY A 56 21.57 6.32 6.50
N GLY A 57 21.72 5.64 7.64
CA GLY A 57 21.90 6.27 8.95
C GLY A 57 20.59 6.56 9.71
N LEU A 58 19.43 6.20 9.17
CA LEU A 58 18.16 6.35 9.88
C LEU A 58 17.84 5.14 10.77
N ASP A 59 17.35 5.39 11.97
CA ASP A 59 16.75 4.36 12.83
C ASP A 59 15.28 4.13 12.46
N ILE A 60 15.06 3.52 11.28
CA ILE A 60 13.77 2.99 10.83
C ILE A 60 13.73 1.49 11.16
N LYS A 61 12.59 0.98 11.66
CA LYS A 61 12.38 -0.46 11.85
C LYS A 61 11.25 -0.99 10.95
N HIS A 62 11.33 -2.28 10.61
CA HIS A 62 10.29 -2.97 9.85
C HIS A 62 9.19 -3.40 10.82
N GLU A 63 7.98 -2.84 10.66
CA GLU A 63 6.78 -3.11 11.46
C GLU A 63 6.93 -2.84 12.97
N LEU A 64 8.00 -2.16 13.37
CA LEU A 64 8.28 -1.63 14.70
C LEU A 64 8.59 -0.14 14.58
N ILE A 65 8.45 0.64 15.65
CA ILE A 65 8.88 2.04 15.67
C ILE A 65 10.35 2.12 16.11
N GLY A 66 11.21 2.68 15.26
CA GLY A 66 12.54 3.17 15.63
C GLY A 66 12.50 4.66 15.98
N LYS A 67 13.65 5.25 16.32
CA LYS A 67 13.75 6.68 16.64
C LYS A 67 13.23 7.55 15.50
N ASP A 68 13.63 7.25 14.27
CA ASP A 68 13.28 8.07 13.10
C ASP A 68 11.96 7.61 12.45
N GLY A 69 11.44 6.43 12.81
CA GLY A 69 10.12 5.97 12.36
C GLY A 69 10.08 4.50 11.94
N THR A 70 9.30 4.18 10.90
CA THR A 70 8.96 2.79 10.56
C THR A 70 8.61 2.57 9.09
N SER A 71 8.80 1.33 8.62
CA SER A 71 8.14 0.81 7.43
C SER A 71 7.10 -0.23 7.86
N SER A 72 5.81 0.09 7.71
CA SER A 72 4.72 -0.75 8.21
C SER A 72 3.50 -0.68 7.31
N TRP A 73 3.06 -1.83 6.80
CA TRP A 73 1.87 -1.91 5.96
C TRP A 73 0.57 -1.79 6.76
N PHE A 74 0.54 -2.23 8.03
CA PHE A 74 -0.66 -2.14 8.86
C PHE A 74 -0.85 -0.75 9.51
N MET A 75 0.12 0.17 9.37
CA MET A 75 -0.04 1.58 9.76
C MET A 75 -0.64 2.45 8.64
N CYS A 76 -1.05 1.81 7.54
CA CYS A 76 -1.82 2.42 6.46
C CYS A 76 -3.17 2.97 6.92
N ILE A 77 -3.78 2.32 7.92
CA ILE A 77 -5.07 2.69 8.50
C ILE A 77 -4.94 2.95 10.00
N GLU A 78 -5.87 3.74 10.54
CA GLU A 78 -6.02 3.92 11.99
C GLU A 78 -6.87 2.77 12.55
N ALA A 79 -6.23 1.82 13.26
CA ALA A 79 -6.89 0.67 13.85
C ALA A 79 -6.31 0.37 15.23
N ASP A 80 -7.16 0.04 16.21
CA ASP A 80 -6.72 -0.27 17.58
C ASP A 80 -5.97 -1.60 17.69
N LYS A 81 -6.22 -2.51 16.74
CA LYS A 81 -5.61 -3.83 16.69
C LYS A 81 -4.76 -3.94 15.43
N VAL A 82 -3.68 -4.72 15.51
CA VAL A 82 -2.78 -5.04 14.41
C VAL A 82 -2.57 -6.56 14.34
N PRO A 83 -2.18 -7.14 13.20
CA PRO A 83 -2.12 -8.59 13.00
C PRO A 83 -1.09 -9.29 13.90
N TRP A 84 -0.12 -8.55 14.43
CA TRP A 84 1.01 -9.07 15.18
C TRP A 84 0.99 -8.59 16.64
N LYS A 85 1.15 -9.52 17.58
CA LYS A 85 1.25 -9.17 19.00
C LYS A 85 2.47 -8.27 19.21
N ASN A 86 2.34 -7.30 20.13
CA ASN A 86 3.40 -6.36 20.50
C ASN A 86 3.93 -5.50 19.34
N ARG A 87 3.12 -5.30 18.29
CA ARG A 87 3.39 -4.29 17.28
C ARG A 87 2.56 -3.03 17.54
N PRO A 88 3.11 -1.84 17.27
CA PRO A 88 2.39 -0.59 17.43
C PRO A 88 1.34 -0.45 16.33
N SER A 89 0.14 0.05 16.66
CA SER A 89 -0.79 0.55 15.65
C SER A 89 -0.42 1.98 15.24
N ALA A 90 -1.06 2.50 14.18
CA ALA A 90 -0.91 3.89 13.80
C ALA A 90 -1.37 4.88 14.90
N THR A 91 -2.32 4.44 15.74
CA THR A 91 -2.88 5.24 16.84
C THR A 91 -1.79 5.74 17.79
N GLY A 92 -1.70 7.06 17.90
CA GLY A 92 -0.81 7.73 18.85
C GLY A 92 0.61 8.00 18.36
N PHE A 93 0.87 7.78 17.08
CA PHE A 93 2.10 8.22 16.41
C PHE A 93 1.78 9.32 15.41
N GLN A 94 2.69 10.30 15.33
CA GLN A 94 2.67 11.33 14.29
C GLN A 94 3.97 11.21 13.51
N PHE A 95 3.87 11.38 12.19
CA PHE A 95 5.00 11.30 11.28
C PHE A 95 5.10 12.61 10.51
N ASP A 96 6.29 13.18 10.45
CA ASP A 96 6.54 14.40 9.68
C ASP A 96 6.38 14.12 8.17
N HIS A 97 6.79 12.93 7.74
CA HIS A 97 6.66 12.44 6.38
C HIS A 97 5.92 11.09 6.32
N VAL A 98 5.03 10.94 5.33
CA VAL A 98 4.39 9.67 5.00
C VAL A 98 4.60 9.36 3.52
N PHE A 99 5.41 8.34 3.23
CA PHE A 99 5.68 7.90 1.87
C PHE A 99 4.94 6.60 1.54
N HIS A 100 4.33 6.58 0.36
CA HIS A 100 3.63 5.43 -0.20
C HIS A 100 4.57 4.62 -1.10
N GLN A 101 4.99 3.46 -0.60
CA GLN A 101 5.73 2.50 -1.39
C GLN A 101 4.77 1.61 -2.17
N VAL A 102 4.89 1.63 -3.50
CA VAL A 102 4.15 0.72 -4.38
C VAL A 102 5.07 -0.31 -5.02
N ARG A 103 4.50 -1.46 -5.37
CA ARG A 103 5.15 -2.53 -6.13
C ARG A 103 4.18 -3.03 -7.20
N HIS A 104 4.69 -3.61 -8.29
CA HIS A 104 3.86 -4.13 -9.37
C HIS A 104 2.73 -5.04 -8.84
N PRO A 105 1.45 -4.80 -9.22
CA PRO A 105 0.29 -5.51 -8.67
C PRO A 105 0.39 -7.02 -8.79
N LEU A 106 0.73 -7.55 -9.96
CA LEU A 106 0.83 -9.00 -10.17
C LEU A 106 1.84 -9.65 -9.21
N LYS A 107 2.96 -8.97 -8.90
CA LYS A 107 3.96 -9.47 -7.95
C LYS A 107 3.42 -9.48 -6.51
N VAL A 108 2.70 -8.42 -6.11
CA VAL A 108 2.12 -8.33 -4.77
C VAL A 108 0.98 -9.34 -4.61
N ILE A 109 0.00 -9.35 -5.52
CA ILE A 109 -1.16 -10.24 -5.49
C ILE A 109 -0.71 -11.70 -5.48
N SER A 110 0.22 -12.07 -6.37
CA SER A 110 0.81 -13.41 -6.39
C SER A 110 1.53 -13.76 -5.08
N SER A 111 2.31 -12.84 -4.52
CA SER A 111 3.00 -13.08 -3.26
C SER A 111 2.03 -13.23 -2.08
N VAL A 112 0.94 -12.44 -2.06
CA VAL A 112 -0.08 -12.54 -1.02
C VAL A 112 -0.81 -13.87 -1.12
N LEU A 113 -1.26 -14.22 -2.33
CA LEU A 113 -1.93 -15.48 -2.65
C LEU A 113 -1.11 -16.71 -2.22
N GLY A 114 0.20 -16.72 -2.52
CA GLY A 114 1.04 -17.89 -2.29
C GLY A 114 1.66 -18.00 -0.89
N THR A 115 1.83 -16.88 -0.19
CA THR A 115 2.72 -16.87 0.99
C THR A 115 2.26 -16.02 2.17
N GLU A 116 1.14 -15.31 2.08
CA GLU A 116 0.73 -14.44 3.18
C GLU A 116 0.21 -15.23 4.38
N HIS A 117 0.52 -14.72 5.57
CA HIS A 117 0.12 -15.38 6.80
C HIS A 117 -1.37 -15.14 7.09
N HIS A 118 -2.07 -16.15 7.62
CA HIS A 118 -3.51 -16.08 7.90
C HIS A 118 -3.91 -14.87 8.75
N LYS A 119 -3.11 -14.48 9.76
CA LYS A 119 -3.36 -13.28 10.58
C LYS A 119 -3.39 -11.98 9.76
N ALA A 120 -2.50 -11.84 8.78
CA ALA A 120 -2.50 -10.68 7.91
C ALA A 120 -3.75 -10.68 7.02
N ILE A 121 -4.13 -11.85 6.49
CA ILE A 121 -5.36 -12.04 5.71
C ILE A 121 -6.61 -11.68 6.51
N THR A 122 -6.73 -12.19 7.74
CA THR A 122 -7.80 -11.83 8.66
C THR A 122 -7.84 -10.33 8.88
N TYR A 123 -6.69 -9.72 9.19
CA TYR A 123 -6.61 -8.30 9.49
C TYR A 123 -7.09 -7.43 8.32
N PHE A 124 -6.59 -7.62 7.10
CA PHE A 124 -7.08 -6.80 5.99
C PHE A 124 -8.52 -7.14 5.59
N SER A 125 -8.99 -8.37 5.82
CA SER A 125 -10.39 -8.75 5.55
C SER A 125 -11.36 -8.07 6.53
N GLU A 126 -10.94 -7.84 7.77
CA GLU A 126 -11.73 -7.12 8.78
C GLU A 126 -11.73 -5.61 8.56
N ASN A 127 -10.71 -5.07 7.87
CA ASN A 127 -10.53 -3.63 7.68
C ASN A 127 -10.82 -3.12 6.26
N ILE A 128 -11.10 -4.02 5.30
CA ILE A 128 -11.57 -3.66 3.96
C ILE A 128 -13.02 -4.14 3.82
N PRO A 129 -14.02 -3.23 3.92
CA PRO A 129 -15.45 -3.59 3.86
C PRO A 129 -15.86 -4.35 2.59
N GLU A 130 -15.12 -4.16 1.50
CA GLU A 130 -15.38 -4.79 0.21
C GLU A 130 -14.87 -6.23 0.15
N ILE A 131 -14.09 -6.70 1.12
CA ILE A 131 -13.67 -8.10 1.22
C ILE A 131 -14.76 -8.91 1.94
N TYR A 132 -15.30 -9.91 1.25
CA TYR A 132 -16.34 -10.78 1.78
C TYR A 132 -15.80 -12.15 2.17
N ALA A 133 -16.45 -12.80 3.14
CA ALA A 133 -16.08 -14.16 3.57
C ALA A 133 -16.03 -15.16 2.40
N ARG A 134 -17.00 -15.05 1.47
CA ARG A 134 -17.15 -15.88 0.26
C ARG A 134 -16.12 -15.63 -0.84
N ASP A 135 -15.34 -14.56 -0.76
CA ASP A 135 -14.34 -14.26 -1.78
C ASP A 135 -13.25 -15.34 -1.77
N THR A 136 -12.82 -15.76 -2.97
CA THR A 136 -11.64 -16.62 -3.13
C THR A 136 -10.39 -15.89 -2.62
N LEU A 137 -9.33 -16.64 -2.28
CA LEU A 137 -8.09 -16.01 -1.82
C LEU A 137 -7.48 -15.06 -2.87
N LEU A 138 -7.64 -15.36 -4.16
CA LEU A 138 -7.21 -14.47 -5.24
C LEU A 138 -8.01 -13.16 -5.24
N VAL A 139 -9.35 -13.23 -5.12
CA VAL A 139 -10.19 -12.03 -5.02
C VAL A 139 -9.84 -11.22 -3.77
N LYS A 140 -9.64 -11.86 -2.62
CA LYS A 140 -9.18 -11.20 -1.38
C LYS A 140 -7.84 -10.50 -1.56
N SER A 141 -6.88 -11.15 -2.23
CA SER A 141 -5.55 -10.59 -2.50
C SER A 141 -5.61 -9.40 -3.46
N ALA A 142 -6.46 -9.47 -4.49
CA ALA A 142 -6.68 -8.38 -5.45
C ALA A 142 -7.37 -7.17 -4.80
N LYS A 143 -8.43 -7.40 -4.00
CA LYS A 143 -9.09 -6.37 -3.20
C LYS A 143 -8.13 -5.74 -2.20
N TYR A 144 -7.35 -6.57 -1.50
CA TYR A 144 -6.30 -6.09 -0.61
C TYR A 144 -5.35 -5.15 -1.32
N TRP A 145 -4.77 -5.54 -2.46
CA TRP A 145 -3.88 -4.67 -3.20
C TRP A 145 -4.56 -3.35 -3.60
N TYR A 146 -5.79 -3.40 -4.11
CA TYR A 146 -6.48 -2.20 -4.59
C TYR A 146 -6.86 -1.25 -3.45
N TYR A 147 -7.68 -1.71 -2.49
CA TYR A 147 -8.22 -0.86 -1.42
C TYR A 147 -7.16 -0.40 -0.43
N TRP A 148 -6.17 -1.25 -0.12
CA TRP A 148 -5.11 -0.86 0.80
C TRP A 148 -4.20 0.22 0.22
N ASN A 149 -3.98 0.20 -1.11
CA ASN A 149 -3.27 1.28 -1.78
C ASN A 149 -4.11 2.57 -1.82
N LEU A 150 -5.44 2.51 -1.93
CA LEU A 150 -6.29 3.71 -1.79
C LEU A 150 -6.14 4.35 -0.40
N TYR A 151 -6.09 3.55 0.66
CA TYR A 151 -5.83 4.07 2.01
C TYR A 151 -4.44 4.70 2.12
N ALA A 152 -3.42 4.07 1.53
CA ALA A 152 -2.06 4.60 1.55
C ALA A 152 -1.97 5.94 0.80
N GLU A 153 -2.61 6.05 -0.37
CA GLU A 153 -2.67 7.30 -1.15
C GLU A 153 -3.32 8.46 -0.39
N GLN A 154 -4.33 8.19 0.44
CA GLN A 154 -4.99 9.24 1.22
C GLN A 154 -4.10 9.80 2.33
N LYS A 155 -3.14 9.00 2.83
CA LYS A 155 -2.25 9.38 3.94
C LYS A 155 -0.91 9.93 3.47
N ALA A 156 -0.44 9.47 2.31
CA ALA A 156 0.91 9.76 1.83
C ALA A 156 1.00 11.07 1.06
N GLU A 157 2.12 11.77 1.25
CA GLU A 157 2.45 12.99 0.51
C GLU A 157 3.26 12.70 -0.76
N TRP A 158 3.92 11.54 -0.82
CA TRP A 158 4.76 11.15 -1.94
C TRP A 158 4.68 9.64 -2.16
N ARG A 159 4.69 9.24 -3.44
CA ARG A 159 4.61 7.85 -3.87
C ARG A 159 5.81 7.51 -4.75
N TYR A 160 6.39 6.33 -4.54
CA TYR A 160 7.46 5.79 -5.38
C TYR A 160 7.29 4.29 -5.62
N GLN A 161 7.84 3.80 -6.73
CA GLN A 161 7.93 2.37 -7.03
C GLN A 161 9.17 1.80 -6.35
N VAL A 162 9.03 0.73 -5.57
CA VAL A 162 10.19 0.07 -4.93
C VAL A 162 11.16 -0.45 -5.98
N GLU A 163 10.66 -0.87 -7.14
CA GLU A 163 11.49 -1.31 -8.28
C GLU A 163 12.34 -0.18 -8.87
N GLN A 164 12.00 1.08 -8.64
CA GLN A 164 12.69 2.26 -9.17
C GLN A 164 13.48 3.03 -8.09
N ILE A 165 13.75 2.38 -6.95
CA ILE A 165 14.43 3.01 -5.82
C ILE A 165 15.79 3.64 -6.20
N ASP A 166 16.50 3.08 -7.19
CA ASP A 166 17.75 3.64 -7.70
C ASP A 166 17.59 5.09 -8.19
N SER A 167 16.48 5.36 -8.86
CA SER A 167 16.16 6.70 -9.37
C SER A 167 15.49 7.60 -8.33
N CYS A 168 14.85 7.02 -7.32
CA CYS A 168 14.06 7.76 -6.34
C CYS A 168 14.81 8.06 -5.02
N LEU A 169 15.94 7.41 -4.74
CA LEU A 169 16.63 7.53 -3.45
C LEU A 169 17.13 8.96 -3.18
N ILE A 170 17.63 9.64 -4.21
CA ILE A 170 18.10 11.04 -4.09
C ILE A 170 16.92 11.96 -3.74
N GLU A 171 15.80 11.84 -4.45
CA GLU A 171 14.59 12.63 -4.15
C GLU A 171 14.05 12.31 -2.75
N MET A 172 14.09 11.04 -2.33
CA MET A 172 13.72 10.62 -0.98
C MET A 172 14.56 11.33 0.07
N GLY A 173 15.89 11.38 -0.09
CA GLY A 173 16.78 12.12 0.79
C GLY A 173 16.45 13.62 0.85
N GLN A 174 16.23 14.24 -0.31
CA GLN A 174 15.86 15.65 -0.40
C GLN A 174 14.55 15.97 0.35
N ARG A 175 13.52 15.13 0.19
CA ARG A 175 12.23 15.28 0.88
C ARG A 175 12.36 15.14 2.39
N LEU A 176 13.25 14.24 2.84
CA LEU A 176 13.54 14.01 4.25
C LEU A 176 14.54 15.01 4.84
N GLY A 177 15.12 15.91 4.03
CA GLY A 177 16.17 16.83 4.47
C GLY A 177 17.49 16.15 4.85
N ILE A 178 17.78 14.97 4.29
CA ILE A 178 19.00 14.20 4.55
C ILE A 178 19.73 13.84 3.25
N VAL A 179 21.00 13.48 3.34
CA VAL A 179 21.76 12.96 2.20
C VAL A 179 21.76 11.43 2.25
N LEU A 180 21.22 10.80 1.21
CA LEU A 180 21.27 9.35 1.02
C LEU A 180 22.23 9.03 -0.13
N ASP A 181 23.29 8.26 0.17
CA ASP A 181 24.25 7.82 -0.84
C ASP A 181 23.67 6.67 -1.68
N PRO A 182 23.55 6.82 -3.02
CA PRO A 182 23.11 5.74 -3.91
C PRO A 182 23.93 4.45 -3.79
N ALA A 183 25.20 4.52 -3.37
CA ALA A 183 26.05 3.34 -3.18
C ALA A 183 25.51 2.38 -2.10
N ILE A 184 24.63 2.84 -1.20
CA ILE A 184 23.96 1.99 -0.21
C ILE A 184 23.14 0.87 -0.87
N LEU A 185 22.56 1.13 -2.05
CA LEU A 185 21.74 0.14 -2.75
C LEU A 185 22.54 -1.09 -3.19
N LEU A 186 23.86 -0.96 -3.35
CA LEU A 186 24.76 -2.07 -3.68
C LEU A 186 24.98 -3.02 -2.50
N GLN A 187 24.68 -2.57 -1.27
CA GLN A 187 24.89 -3.33 -0.04
C GLN A 187 23.65 -4.12 0.39
N VAL A 188 22.47 -3.84 -0.19
CA VAL A 188 21.21 -4.50 0.16
C VAL A 188 20.79 -5.46 -0.95
N PRO A 189 20.72 -6.77 -0.68
CA PRO A 189 20.23 -7.73 -1.67
C PRO A 189 18.78 -7.40 -2.08
N ARG A 190 18.56 -7.23 -3.39
CA ARG A 190 17.22 -6.96 -3.96
C ARG A 190 16.27 -8.15 -3.82
N ASP A 191 16.83 -9.34 -3.62
CA ASP A 191 16.09 -10.58 -3.41
C ASP A 191 15.88 -10.92 -1.92
N SER A 192 16.18 -9.98 -1.01
CA SER A 192 15.88 -10.13 0.40
C SER A 192 14.39 -10.45 0.60
N ASN A 193 14.10 -11.60 1.22
CA ASN A 193 12.77 -12.19 1.41
C ASN A 193 12.08 -12.80 0.17
N HIS A 194 12.81 -13.13 -0.89
CA HIS A 194 12.29 -13.99 -1.95
C HIS A 194 11.96 -15.39 -1.40
N ARG A 195 10.67 -15.73 -1.35
CA ARG A 195 10.19 -17.07 -1.00
C ARG A 195 10.13 -17.92 -2.27
N LYS A 196 10.59 -19.18 -2.19
CA LYS A 196 10.94 -20.03 -3.34
C LYS A 196 9.80 -20.47 -4.29
N LYS A 197 8.55 -20.04 -4.14
CA LYS A 197 7.45 -20.40 -5.07
C LYS A 197 6.29 -19.42 -4.94
N THR A 198 6.17 -18.49 -5.87
CA THR A 198 4.93 -17.74 -6.11
C THR A 198 4.48 -18.07 -7.53
N THR A 199 3.22 -18.44 -7.70
CA THR A 199 2.61 -18.65 -9.01
C THR A 199 2.73 -17.36 -9.82
N ASN A 200 3.38 -17.39 -10.98
CA ASN A 200 3.46 -16.21 -11.85
C ASN A 200 2.05 -15.90 -12.38
N LEU A 201 1.38 -14.94 -11.74
CA LEU A 201 0.06 -14.47 -12.12
C LEU A 201 0.20 -13.50 -13.29
N THR A 202 -0.58 -13.71 -14.34
CA THR A 202 -0.65 -12.84 -15.53
C THR A 202 -1.87 -11.93 -15.49
N TRP A 203 -1.87 -10.88 -16.32
CA TRP A 203 -3.05 -10.03 -16.50
C TRP A 203 -4.25 -10.81 -17.06
N ALA A 204 -4.00 -11.73 -17.99
CA ALA A 204 -5.05 -12.59 -18.56
C ALA A 204 -5.73 -13.47 -17.49
N GLN A 205 -4.95 -14.11 -16.63
CA GLN A 205 -5.48 -14.90 -15.51
C GLN A 205 -6.24 -14.02 -14.52
N LEU A 206 -5.68 -12.87 -14.15
CA LEU A 206 -6.35 -11.95 -13.22
C LEU A 206 -7.71 -11.51 -13.77
N LYS A 207 -7.79 -11.18 -15.07
CA LYS A 207 -9.04 -10.78 -15.74
C LYS A 207 -10.12 -11.85 -15.68
N GLN A 208 -9.75 -13.11 -15.81
CA GLN A 208 -10.68 -14.24 -15.83
C GLN A 208 -11.22 -14.57 -14.43
N GLU A 209 -10.39 -14.38 -13.40
CA GLU A 209 -10.64 -14.95 -12.07
C GLU A 209 -11.21 -13.97 -11.05
N ILE A 210 -11.25 -12.66 -11.35
CA ILE A 210 -11.78 -11.64 -10.44
C ILE A 210 -12.94 -10.85 -11.06
N PRO A 211 -13.78 -10.17 -10.25
CA PRO A 211 -14.85 -9.32 -10.78
C PRO A 211 -14.35 -8.27 -11.77
N ALA A 212 -15.04 -8.12 -12.90
CA ALA A 212 -14.60 -7.27 -14.01
C ALA A 212 -14.34 -5.81 -13.60
N ASN A 213 -15.17 -5.25 -12.72
CA ASN A 213 -14.98 -3.90 -12.18
C ASN A 213 -13.70 -3.77 -11.35
N LEU A 214 -13.39 -4.77 -10.50
CA LEU A 214 -12.16 -4.80 -9.73
C LEU A 214 -10.94 -4.90 -10.65
N PHE A 215 -11.01 -5.70 -11.72
CA PHE A 215 -9.94 -5.79 -12.70
C PHE A 215 -9.65 -4.45 -13.39
N ILE A 216 -10.68 -3.77 -13.88
CA ILE A 216 -10.55 -2.43 -14.50
C ILE A 216 -9.91 -1.45 -13.52
N ASN A 217 -10.41 -1.39 -12.29
CA ASN A 217 -9.88 -0.51 -11.25
C ASN A 217 -8.40 -0.78 -10.95
N ILE A 218 -8.00 -2.06 -10.93
CA ILE A 218 -6.60 -2.44 -10.75
C ILE A 218 -5.76 -1.96 -11.94
N GLN A 219 -6.20 -2.15 -13.19
CA GLN A 219 -5.46 -1.68 -14.37
C GLN A 219 -5.29 -0.16 -14.37
N GLU A 220 -6.35 0.59 -14.07
CA GLU A 220 -6.29 2.05 -14.00
C GLU A 220 -5.32 2.53 -12.91
N MET A 221 -5.37 1.93 -11.72
CA MET A 221 -4.43 2.25 -10.65
C MET A 221 -2.99 1.86 -11.02
N THR A 222 -2.80 0.75 -11.72
CA THR A 222 -1.50 0.27 -12.19
C THR A 222 -0.84 1.28 -13.14
N LEU A 223 -1.59 1.76 -14.13
CA LEU A 223 -1.15 2.79 -15.07
C LEU A 223 -0.85 4.10 -14.33
N ARG A 224 -1.71 4.51 -13.40
CA ARG A 224 -1.52 5.71 -12.56
C ARG A 224 -0.28 5.62 -11.66
N TYR A 225 0.14 4.41 -11.29
CA TYR A 225 1.38 4.16 -10.55
C TYR A 225 2.61 4.06 -11.44
N GLY A 226 2.45 4.15 -12.77
CA GLY A 226 3.54 4.10 -13.73
C GLY A 226 4.01 2.69 -14.09
N TYR A 227 3.15 1.68 -13.92
CA TYR A 227 3.44 0.30 -14.34
C TYR A 227 2.75 -0.02 -15.68
N SER A 228 3.35 -0.96 -16.43
CA SER A 228 2.74 -1.52 -17.65
C SER A 228 1.63 -2.53 -17.31
N ILE A 229 0.64 -2.64 -18.20
CA ILE A 229 -0.42 -3.66 -18.16
C ILE A 229 -0.26 -4.73 -19.26
N ILE A 230 0.94 -4.81 -19.84
CA ILE A 230 1.33 -5.83 -20.81
C ILE A 230 2.09 -6.91 -20.04
N ASP A 231 1.80 -8.17 -20.33
CA ASP A 231 2.51 -9.33 -19.76
C ASP A 231 3.97 -9.43 -20.23
#